data_AF-A0A1E7F165-F1
#
_entry.id   AF-A0A1E7F165-F1
#
_cell.length_a   1.000
_cell.length_b   1.000
_cell.length_c   1.000
_cell.angle_alpha   90.00
_cell.angle_beta   90.00
_cell.angle_gamma   90.00
#
_symmetry.space_group_name_H-M   'P 1'
#
loop_
_entity.id
_entity.type
_entity.pdbx_description
1 polymer ?
#
loop_
_entity_poly.entity_id
_entity_poly.type
_entity_poly.pdbx_seq_one_letter_code
_entity_poly.pdbx_strand_id
1 'polypeptide(L)'
;MSMILIIPYVFVVLFCIGSCIFVYYNRKKVIVSLGQPVYLYQLCIAGILLVSPLIFNAFLTCDNFSTRTNVYFNTNGTLSNYIDVEGVFLNTTNDDEGTSSVVLYNTNNNNETLITFDNTGIISSGQQMAYNIGCNFVVMVSWIGIVLTNTVLFAKTYRVYKVTLFRRNQTIKPRNVLGPYIMSIVFSATVLIALAVTSPMHYSTIINIHDPTDRYCQCTGLEILNITMFTIDILIGLGILVLAWKVRNTNEEISESRKIFILIILGVVLDIAIIVDFALMPEIKDAQINPFLITSIITTILVLQSLLPIWFLICPRMYCVWYEYKHGHLPESVILPGIGRVQPVARVPSHEGAALPKQLLAPKVCLEVGLATYCTEAVE
;
A
#
# COMPACT_ATOMS: atom_id res chain seq x y z
N MET A 1 9.90 -1.15 22.74
CA MET A 1 10.20 -1.79 21.43
C MET A 1 9.37 -1.21 20.28
N SER A 2 8.11 -0.83 20.52
CA SER A 2 7.22 -0.16 19.54
C SER A 2 7.82 1.11 18.91
N MET A 3 8.67 1.85 19.62
CA MET A 3 9.28 3.08 19.09
C MET A 3 10.13 2.86 17.82
N ILE A 4 10.83 1.74 17.70
CA ILE A 4 11.69 1.47 16.53
C ILE A 4 10.85 1.29 15.26
N LEU A 5 9.66 0.69 15.36
CA LEU A 5 8.75 0.49 14.23
C LEU A 5 7.95 1.76 13.89
N ILE A 6 7.74 2.66 14.85
CA ILE A 6 7.01 3.92 14.65
C ILE A 6 7.83 4.92 13.81
N ILE A 7 9.15 4.98 14.00
CA ILE A 7 10.04 5.91 13.27
C ILE A 7 9.92 5.78 11.74
N PRO A 8 10.11 4.59 11.13
CA PRO A 8 10.01 4.43 9.68
C PRO A 8 8.60 4.75 9.16
N TYR A 9 7.56 4.43 9.94
CA TYR A 9 6.18 4.81 9.59
C TYR A 9 6.01 6.34 9.52
N VAL A 10 6.41 7.07 10.56
CA VAL A 10 6.29 8.55 10.59
C VAL A 10 7.05 9.15 9.41
N PHE A 11 8.23 8.62 9.11
CA PHE A 11 9.01 9.03 7.95
C PHE A 11 8.25 8.82 6.63
N VAL A 12 7.65 7.64 6.40
CA VAL A 12 6.87 7.35 5.19
C VAL A 12 5.71 8.32 5.04
N VAL A 13 4.94 8.57 6.10
CA VAL A 13 3.77 9.45 6.03
C VAL A 13 4.18 10.89 5.74
N LEU A 14 5.21 11.40 6.43
CA LEU A 14 5.75 12.73 6.15
C LEU A 14 6.28 12.83 4.71
N PHE A 15 6.93 11.79 4.22
CA PHE A 15 7.43 11.73 2.85
C PHE A 15 6.29 11.70 1.81
N CYS A 16 5.21 10.97 2.07
CA CYS A 16 4.01 10.93 1.22
C CYS A 16 3.30 12.30 1.19
N ILE A 17 3.14 12.94 2.36
CA ILE A 17 2.53 14.27 2.48
C ILE A 17 3.38 15.32 1.75
N GLY A 18 4.70 15.32 1.98
CA GLY A 18 5.63 16.21 1.28
C GLY A 18 5.59 16.01 -0.24
N SER A 19 5.51 14.75 -0.69
CA SER A 19 5.36 14.41 -2.11
C SER A 19 4.03 14.90 -2.69
N CYS A 20 2.91 14.76 -1.96
CA CYS A 20 1.61 15.33 -2.34
C CYS A 20 1.68 16.86 -2.50
N ILE A 21 2.25 17.55 -1.50
CA ILE A 21 2.41 19.00 -1.52
C ILE A 21 3.27 19.43 -2.72
N PHE A 22 4.38 18.74 -2.97
CA PHE A 22 5.24 18.98 -4.12
C PHE A 22 4.48 18.86 -5.45
N VAL A 23 3.73 17.76 -5.64
CA VAL A 23 2.92 17.54 -6.86
C VAL A 23 1.87 18.63 -7.01
N TYR A 24 1.26 19.10 -5.92
CA TYR A 24 0.26 20.17 -5.93
C TYR A 24 0.80 21.51 -6.40
N TYR A 25 1.91 21.96 -5.82
CA TYR A 25 2.50 23.24 -6.21
C TYR A 25 3.06 23.21 -7.63
N ASN A 26 3.63 22.09 -8.06
CA ASN A 26 4.32 21.99 -9.34
C ASN A 26 3.47 21.40 -10.48
N ARG A 27 2.16 21.17 -10.28
CA ARG A 27 1.27 20.56 -11.29
C ARG A 27 1.21 21.30 -12.63
N LYS A 28 1.53 22.61 -12.64
CA LYS A 28 1.56 23.43 -13.86
C LYS A 28 2.84 23.24 -14.67
N LYS A 29 3.93 22.74 -14.08
CA LYS A 29 5.19 22.48 -14.78
C LYS A 29 5.03 21.28 -15.72
N VAL A 30 5.57 21.39 -16.93
CA VAL A 30 5.42 20.36 -17.98
C VAL A 30 5.88 18.98 -17.51
N ILE A 31 6.99 18.90 -16.76
CA ILE A 31 7.55 17.64 -16.25
C ILE A 31 6.58 16.90 -15.32
N VAL A 32 5.85 17.65 -14.48
CA VAL A 32 4.90 17.08 -13.51
C VAL A 32 3.56 16.80 -14.20
N SER A 33 3.13 17.66 -15.12
CA SER A 33 1.86 17.49 -15.86
C SER A 33 1.90 16.28 -16.79
N LEU A 34 3.04 16.00 -17.45
CA LEU A 34 3.27 14.79 -18.25
C LEU A 34 3.04 13.52 -17.42
N GLY A 35 3.39 13.58 -16.14
CA GLY A 35 3.26 12.50 -15.18
C GLY A 35 1.85 12.18 -14.71
N GLN A 36 0.87 12.97 -15.14
CA GLN A 36 -0.53 12.90 -14.73
C GLN A 36 -0.67 13.00 -13.20
N PRO A 37 -0.75 14.23 -12.64
CA PRO A 37 -0.67 14.46 -11.19
C PRO A 37 -1.72 13.67 -10.40
N VAL A 38 -2.89 13.39 -10.98
CA VAL A 38 -3.94 12.55 -10.38
C VAL A 38 -3.40 11.18 -9.94
N TYR A 39 -2.64 10.50 -10.78
CA TYR A 39 -2.07 9.19 -10.45
C TYR A 39 -0.96 9.29 -9.40
N LEU A 40 -0.23 10.41 -9.35
CA LEU A 40 0.80 10.63 -8.34
C LEU A 40 0.20 10.85 -6.95
N TYR A 41 -0.91 11.57 -6.85
CA TYR A 41 -1.64 11.69 -5.57
C TYR A 41 -2.16 10.34 -5.09
N GLN A 42 -2.71 9.54 -6.00
CA GLN A 42 -3.23 8.22 -5.66
C GLN A 42 -2.13 7.30 -5.12
N LEU A 43 -0.91 7.36 -5.67
CA LEU A 43 0.23 6.62 -5.13
C LEU A 43 0.63 7.09 -3.73
N CYS A 44 0.64 8.39 -3.46
CA CYS A 44 0.93 8.89 -2.12
C CYS A 44 -0.14 8.48 -1.11
N ILE A 45 -1.42 8.54 -1.50
CA ILE A 45 -2.55 8.10 -0.65
C ILE A 45 -2.44 6.58 -0.41
N ALA A 46 -2.17 5.81 -1.45
CA ALA A 46 -1.99 4.37 -1.36
C ALA A 46 -0.84 4.00 -0.42
N GLY A 47 0.29 4.72 -0.49
CA GLY A 47 1.41 4.56 0.44
C GLY A 47 1.02 4.83 1.91
N ILE A 48 0.25 5.89 2.17
CA ILE A 48 -0.25 6.17 3.53
C ILE A 48 -1.19 5.05 4.01
N LEU A 49 -2.12 4.61 3.16
CA LEU A 49 -3.07 3.55 3.50
C LEU A 49 -2.36 2.22 3.80
N LEU A 50 -1.35 1.86 3.01
CA LEU A 50 -0.60 0.61 3.15
C LEU A 50 0.13 0.51 4.50
N VAL A 51 0.66 1.64 5.01
CA VAL A 51 1.42 1.67 6.27
C VAL A 51 0.55 2.04 7.49
N SER A 52 -0.68 2.52 7.28
CA SER A 52 -1.62 2.84 8.38
C SER A 52 -1.93 1.70 9.37
N PRO A 53 -1.94 0.39 8.98
CA PRO A 53 -2.05 -0.73 9.92
C PRO A 53 -1.03 -0.71 11.05
N LEU A 54 0.20 -0.25 10.79
CA LEU A 54 1.27 -0.25 11.77
C LEU A 54 0.95 0.71 12.93
N ILE A 55 0.27 1.83 12.64
CA ILE A 55 -0.21 2.76 13.65
C ILE A 55 -1.23 2.07 14.55
N PHE A 56 -2.19 1.40 13.91
CA PHE A 56 -3.29 0.78 14.62
C PHE A 56 -2.77 -0.36 15.50
N ASN A 57 -1.83 -1.16 15.01
CA ASN A 57 -1.15 -2.19 15.80
C ASN A 57 -0.36 -1.58 16.96
N ALA A 58 0.27 -0.41 16.78
CA ALA A 58 0.96 0.31 17.86
C ALA A 58 -0.02 0.83 18.94
N PHE A 59 -1.26 1.18 18.57
CA PHE A 59 -2.30 1.58 19.53
C PHE A 59 -3.04 0.39 20.16
N LEU A 60 -3.18 -0.72 19.44
CA LEU A 60 -3.86 -1.95 19.88
C LEU A 60 -3.05 -2.82 20.84
N THR A 61 -1.87 -2.39 21.28
CA THR A 61 -1.09 -3.13 22.28
C THR A 61 -1.95 -3.39 23.52
N CYS A 62 -2.00 -4.66 23.97
CA CYS A 62 -2.82 -5.13 25.09
C CYS A 62 -2.70 -4.28 26.36
N ASP A 63 -1.57 -3.57 26.52
CA ASP A 63 -1.24 -2.81 27.71
C ASP A 63 -1.91 -1.43 27.79
N ASN A 64 -2.26 -0.82 26.65
CA ASN A 64 -2.80 0.55 26.64
C ASN A 64 -4.28 0.60 27.05
N PHE A 65 -4.98 -0.53 27.00
CA PHE A 65 -6.37 -0.65 27.42
C PHE A 65 -6.47 -1.72 28.49
N SER A 66 -5.99 -1.38 29.69
CA SER A 66 -6.34 -2.10 30.93
C SER A 66 -7.81 -1.85 31.25
N THR A 67 -8.67 -2.47 30.46
CA THR A 67 -10.05 -2.74 30.84
C THR A 67 -10.25 -4.22 30.71
N ARG A 68 -10.87 -4.77 31.76
CA ARG A 68 -11.50 -6.06 31.87
C ARG A 68 -11.61 -6.81 30.46
N THR A 69 -11.12 -8.09 30.24
CA THR A 69 -11.27 -9.26 29.24
C THR A 69 -12.20 -10.56 29.46
N ASN A 70 -13.42 -10.71 28.92
CA ASN A 70 -14.37 -11.78 29.26
C ASN A 70 -13.96 -13.00 28.47
N VAL A 71 -13.77 -14.12 29.15
CA VAL A 71 -13.60 -15.40 28.48
C VAL A 71 -14.99 -15.94 28.13
N TYR A 72 -15.35 -15.90 26.85
CA TYR A 72 -16.55 -16.56 26.34
C TYR A 72 -16.19 -17.96 25.84
N PHE A 73 -16.71 -18.98 26.52
CA PHE A 73 -16.73 -20.35 26.00
C PHE A 73 -18.05 -20.58 25.27
N ASN A 74 -17.98 -20.80 23.95
CA ASN A 74 -19.16 -21.17 23.16
C ASN A 74 -19.53 -22.63 23.45
N THR A 75 -20.61 -22.85 24.19
CA THR A 75 -21.15 -24.18 24.52
C THR A 75 -22.02 -24.78 23.41
N ASN A 76 -22.30 -24.03 22.34
CA ASN A 76 -23.08 -24.53 21.21
C ASN A 76 -22.16 -24.92 20.04
N GLY A 77 -21.68 -26.16 20.11
CA GLY A 77 -21.49 -27.00 18.92
C GLY A 77 -20.16 -26.89 18.20
N THR A 78 -19.08 -27.32 18.86
CA THR A 78 -18.20 -28.45 18.51
C THR A 78 -16.86 -28.21 19.20
N LEU A 79 -16.75 -28.68 20.45
CA LEU A 79 -15.46 -29.06 21.02
C LEU A 79 -14.86 -30.11 20.08
N SER A 80 -14.03 -29.65 19.16
CA SER A 80 -13.16 -30.50 18.35
C SER A 80 -12.10 -31.09 19.28
N ASN A 81 -12.46 -32.16 19.99
CA ASN A 81 -11.74 -33.43 20.20
C ASN A 81 -10.20 -33.46 20.13
N TYR A 82 -9.48 -32.42 20.55
CA TYR A 82 -8.03 -32.48 20.72
C TYR A 82 -7.56 -31.84 22.02
N ILE A 83 -8.36 -31.99 23.07
CA ILE A 83 -7.88 -32.00 24.45
C ILE A 83 -8.27 -33.38 24.98
N ASP A 84 -7.42 -34.36 24.70
CA ASP A 84 -7.54 -35.74 25.18
C ASP A 84 -7.09 -35.86 26.65
N VAL A 85 -7.39 -34.83 27.44
CA VAL A 85 -7.17 -34.78 28.89
C VAL A 85 -8.50 -34.45 29.52
N GLU A 86 -9.13 -35.48 30.08
CA GLU A 86 -10.38 -35.42 30.82
C GLU A 86 -10.37 -34.28 31.85
N GLY A 87 -11.41 -33.44 31.86
CA GLY A 87 -11.87 -32.84 33.11
C GLY A 87 -11.73 -31.32 33.34
N VAL A 88 -11.64 -30.46 32.32
CA VAL A 88 -11.75 -29.00 32.55
C VAL A 88 -13.22 -28.59 32.69
N PHE A 89 -13.70 -28.47 33.93
CA PHE A 89 -15.01 -27.90 34.24
C PHE A 89 -14.90 -26.39 34.52
N LEU A 90 -15.84 -25.60 34.01
CA LEU A 90 -15.96 -24.17 34.28
C LEU A 90 -17.15 -23.94 35.21
N ASN A 91 -16.87 -23.50 36.43
CA ASN A 91 -17.92 -23.04 37.35
C ASN A 91 -17.79 -21.52 37.48
N THR A 92 -18.82 -20.79 37.07
CA THR A 92 -18.92 -19.35 37.30
C THR A 92 -19.63 -19.14 38.63
N THR A 93 -18.90 -18.81 39.69
CA THR A 93 -19.55 -18.38 40.94
C THR A 93 -19.85 -16.89 40.84
N ASN A 94 -21.12 -16.54 41.00
CA ASN A 94 -21.49 -15.16 41.26
C ASN A 94 -21.27 -14.94 42.75
N ASP A 95 -20.12 -14.37 43.10
CA ASP A 95 -19.89 -13.91 44.46
C ASP A 95 -20.80 -12.68 44.70
N ASP A 96 -21.33 -12.53 45.92
CA ASP A 96 -22.32 -11.49 46.28
C ASP A 96 -21.82 -10.04 46.05
N GLU A 97 -20.55 -9.85 45.70
CA GLU A 97 -19.93 -8.59 45.35
C GLU A 97 -19.99 -8.26 43.83
N GLY A 98 -20.58 -9.12 43.01
CA GLY A 98 -20.75 -8.90 41.56
C GLY A 98 -19.49 -9.16 40.72
N THR A 99 -18.53 -9.89 41.27
CA THR A 99 -17.33 -10.36 40.57
C THR A 99 -17.51 -11.81 40.14
N SER A 100 -17.64 -12.05 38.84
CA SER A 100 -17.76 -13.39 38.25
C SER A 100 -16.40 -14.07 38.03
N SER A 101 -15.84 -14.77 39.02
CA SER A 101 -14.56 -15.47 38.84
C SER A 101 -14.71 -16.69 37.90
N VAL A 102 -13.69 -16.96 37.08
CA VAL A 102 -13.59 -18.18 36.27
C VAL A 102 -12.58 -19.09 36.93
N VAL A 103 -13.05 -20.22 37.44
CA VAL A 103 -12.22 -21.26 38.03
C VAL A 103 -11.97 -22.35 36.99
N LEU A 104 -10.69 -22.59 36.67
CA LEU A 104 -10.26 -23.70 35.82
C LEU A 104 -9.74 -24.83 36.72
N TYR A 105 -10.40 -25.99 36.66
CA TYR A 105 -9.93 -27.19 37.36
C TYR A 105 -9.01 -27.99 36.45
N ASN A 106 -7.77 -28.20 36.89
CA ASN A 106 -6.85 -29.13 36.24
C ASN A 106 -6.80 -30.43 37.06
N THR A 107 -7.50 -31.46 36.59
CA THR A 107 -7.58 -32.79 37.22
C THR A 107 -6.44 -33.68 36.73
N ASN A 108 -5.19 -33.28 36.98
CA ASN A 108 -4.04 -34.13 36.66
C ASN A 108 -3.32 -34.53 37.95
N ASN A 109 -3.46 -35.80 38.35
CA ASN A 109 -2.82 -36.47 39.51
C ASN A 109 -3.15 -35.92 40.91
N ASN A 110 -4.34 -36.21 41.45
CA ASN A 110 -4.75 -36.10 42.87
C ASN A 110 -4.47 -34.78 43.63
N ASN A 111 -3.86 -33.78 43.00
CA ASN A 111 -3.56 -32.48 43.55
C ASN A 111 -4.41 -31.47 42.78
N GLU A 112 -5.58 -31.14 43.35
CA GLU A 112 -6.43 -30.07 42.84
C GLU A 112 -5.67 -28.74 42.95
N THR A 113 -5.11 -28.28 41.84
CA THR A 113 -4.55 -26.94 41.75
C THR A 113 -5.67 -26.00 41.33
N LEU A 114 -6.19 -25.25 42.31
CA LEU A 114 -7.17 -24.21 42.07
C LEU A 114 -6.45 -22.98 41.51
N ILE A 115 -6.59 -22.73 40.21
CA ILE A 115 -6.12 -21.48 39.61
C ILE A 115 -7.30 -20.52 39.58
N THR A 116 -7.40 -19.68 40.61
CA THR A 116 -8.34 -18.56 40.65
C THR A 116 -7.78 -17.42 39.82
N PHE A 117 -8.41 -17.14 38.67
CA PHE A 117 -8.11 -15.94 37.91
C PHE A 117 -8.87 -14.77 38.53
N ASP A 118 -8.13 -13.83 39.11
CA ASP A 118 -8.72 -12.64 39.68
C ASP A 118 -9.31 -11.78 38.57
N ASN A 119 -10.59 -11.43 38.72
CA ASN A 119 -11.52 -11.11 37.65
C ASN A 119 -11.34 -9.69 37.04
N THR A 120 -10.13 -9.16 37.15
CA THR A 120 -9.72 -7.82 36.69
C THR A 120 -9.65 -7.72 35.16
N GLY A 121 -9.89 -8.83 34.48
CA GLY A 121 -10.00 -8.97 33.06
C GLY A 121 -11.39 -9.49 32.62
N ILE A 122 -12.47 -8.71 32.47
CA ILE A 122 -13.75 -8.94 31.68
C ILE A 122 -14.22 -7.92 30.50
N ILE A 123 -13.91 -8.14 29.21
CA ILE A 123 -14.16 -7.36 27.96
C ILE A 123 -15.63 -7.46 27.71
N SER A 124 -16.30 -6.31 27.71
CA SER A 124 -17.71 -6.27 27.35
C SER A 124 -17.92 -6.78 25.92
N SER A 125 -19.08 -7.39 25.65
CA SER A 125 -19.44 -7.82 24.29
C SER A 125 -19.34 -6.67 23.26
N GLY A 126 -19.63 -5.44 23.68
CA GLY A 126 -19.45 -4.23 22.87
C GLY A 126 -17.97 -3.94 22.54
N GLN A 127 -17.06 -4.07 23.51
CA GLN A 127 -15.62 -3.92 23.27
C GLN A 127 -15.08 -5.02 22.34
N GLN A 128 -15.50 -6.29 22.53
CA GLN A 128 -15.11 -7.37 21.63
C GLN A 128 -15.54 -7.09 20.19
N MET A 129 -16.76 -6.60 20.00
CA MET A 129 -17.25 -6.19 18.68
C MET A 129 -16.40 -5.06 18.09
N ALA A 130 -16.04 -4.05 18.89
CA ALA A 130 -15.17 -2.96 18.44
C ALA A 130 -13.78 -3.46 18.03
N TYR A 131 -13.17 -4.39 18.78
CA TYR A 131 -11.88 -4.98 18.41
C TYR A 131 -11.96 -5.84 17.15
N ASN A 132 -13.02 -6.64 16.99
CA ASN A 132 -13.25 -7.40 15.76
C ASN A 132 -13.38 -6.46 14.55
N ILE A 133 -14.14 -5.36 14.69
CA ILE A 133 -14.25 -4.33 13.64
C ILE A 133 -12.88 -3.71 13.35
N GLY A 134 -12.10 -3.42 14.40
CA GLY A 134 -10.74 -2.91 14.29
C GLY A 134 -9.82 -3.83 13.48
N CYS A 135 -9.75 -5.12 13.84
CA CYS A 135 -8.99 -6.13 13.11
C CYS A 135 -9.36 -6.15 11.62
N ASN A 136 -10.66 -6.18 11.30
CA ASN A 136 -11.13 -6.18 9.92
C ASN A 136 -10.75 -4.88 9.20
N PHE A 137 -11.00 -3.73 9.82
CA PHE A 137 -10.75 -2.42 9.24
C PHE A 137 -9.27 -2.23 8.86
N VAL A 138 -8.35 -2.63 9.73
CA VAL A 138 -6.90 -2.52 9.50
C VAL A 138 -6.47 -3.21 8.21
N VAL A 139 -6.90 -4.46 8.06
CA VAL A 139 -6.53 -5.29 6.91
C VAL A 139 -7.18 -4.76 5.65
N MET A 140 -8.46 -4.37 5.73
CA MET A 140 -9.17 -3.75 4.61
C MET A 140 -8.46 -2.50 4.12
N VAL A 141 -8.03 -1.61 5.03
CA VAL A 141 -7.31 -0.39 4.69
C VAL A 141 -5.96 -0.68 4.03
N SER A 142 -5.20 -1.64 4.55
CA SER A 142 -3.93 -2.07 3.95
C SER A 142 -4.13 -2.57 2.51
N TRP A 143 -5.12 -3.44 2.31
CA TRP A 143 -5.46 -4.01 1.01
C TRP A 143 -5.93 -2.96 0.01
N ILE A 144 -6.70 -1.96 0.45
CA ILE A 144 -7.06 -0.83 -0.40
C ILE A 144 -5.80 -0.09 -0.88
N GLY A 145 -4.79 0.08 -0.01
CA GLY A 145 -3.50 0.66 -0.39
C GLY A 145 -2.77 -0.14 -1.48
N ILE A 146 -2.69 -1.46 -1.33
CA ILE A 146 -2.06 -2.36 -2.32
C ILE A 146 -2.80 -2.29 -3.65
N VAL A 147 -4.13 -2.46 -3.62
CA VAL A 147 -5.01 -2.40 -4.81
C VAL A 147 -4.88 -1.08 -5.54
N LEU A 148 -4.88 0.04 -4.82
CA LEU A 148 -4.74 1.37 -5.43
C LEU A 148 -3.38 1.51 -6.11
N THR A 149 -2.30 1.03 -5.48
CA THR A 149 -0.96 1.04 -6.06
C THR A 149 -0.93 0.27 -7.38
N ASN A 150 -1.40 -0.99 -7.37
CA ASN A 150 -1.41 -1.84 -8.55
C ASN A 150 -2.34 -1.32 -9.64
N THR A 151 -3.49 -0.75 -9.28
CA THR A 151 -4.41 -0.11 -10.23
C THR A 151 -3.75 1.10 -10.92
N VAL A 152 -3.00 1.93 -10.19
CA VAL A 152 -2.28 3.07 -10.78
C VAL A 152 -1.17 2.60 -11.73
N LEU A 153 -0.38 1.60 -11.32
CA LEU A 153 0.69 1.03 -12.15
C LEU A 153 0.12 0.38 -13.42
N PHE A 154 -0.99 -0.36 -13.29
CA PHE A 154 -1.72 -0.92 -14.41
C PHE A 154 -2.24 0.17 -15.35
N ALA A 155 -2.91 1.20 -14.85
CA ALA A 155 -3.45 2.28 -15.67
C ALA A 155 -2.36 3.02 -16.45
N LYS A 156 -1.20 3.29 -15.81
CA LYS A 156 -0.04 3.87 -16.49
C LYS A 156 0.52 2.95 -17.57
N THR A 157 0.75 1.69 -17.25
CA THR A 157 1.31 0.70 -18.19
C THR A 157 0.37 0.50 -19.38
N TYR A 158 -0.93 0.39 -19.12
CA TYR A 158 -1.97 0.25 -20.14
C TYR A 158 -2.07 1.48 -21.04
N ARG A 159 -1.91 2.69 -20.50
CA ARG A 159 -1.85 3.92 -21.31
C ARG A 159 -0.68 3.87 -22.28
N VAL A 160 0.52 3.51 -21.80
CA VAL A 160 1.71 3.41 -22.66
C VAL A 160 1.50 2.34 -23.73
N TYR A 161 0.97 1.16 -23.35
CA TYR A 161 0.60 0.10 -24.29
C TYR A 161 -0.36 0.57 -25.38
N LYS A 162 -1.37 1.38 -25.00
CA LYS A 162 -2.32 1.93 -25.96
C LYS A 162 -1.66 2.93 -26.89
N VAL A 163 -0.86 3.85 -26.36
CA VAL A 163 -0.12 4.85 -27.16
C VAL A 163 0.80 4.18 -28.18
N THR A 164 1.40 3.04 -27.86
CA THR A 164 2.30 2.32 -28.76
C THR A 164 1.55 1.53 -29.84
N LEU A 165 0.31 1.12 -29.57
CA LEU A 165 -0.53 0.36 -30.50
C LEU A 165 -1.27 1.25 -31.52
N PHE A 166 -1.74 2.43 -31.11
CA PHE A 166 -2.42 3.36 -32.02
C PHE A 166 -1.39 4.20 -32.77
N ARG A 167 -1.31 4.02 -34.10
CA ARG A 167 -0.42 4.73 -35.04
C ARG A 167 -0.29 6.23 -34.73
N ARG A 168 0.93 6.73 -34.91
CA ARG A 168 1.57 8.04 -34.60
C ARG A 168 0.74 9.35 -34.67
N ASN A 169 -0.50 9.37 -35.18
CA ASN A 169 -1.25 10.60 -35.47
C ASN A 169 -2.63 10.71 -34.80
N GLN A 170 -3.00 9.83 -33.87
CA GLN A 170 -4.26 9.97 -33.12
C GLN A 170 -4.04 10.44 -31.69
N THR A 171 -4.65 11.56 -31.33
CA THR A 171 -4.69 12.05 -29.95
C THR A 171 -5.61 11.17 -29.11
N ILE A 172 -5.02 10.36 -28.22
CA ILE A 172 -5.79 9.52 -27.32
C ILE A 172 -6.40 10.40 -26.21
N LYS A 173 -7.72 10.56 -26.25
CA LYS A 173 -8.44 11.25 -25.17
C LYS A 173 -8.28 10.49 -23.84
N PRO A 174 -8.06 11.19 -22.71
CA PRO A 174 -7.83 10.56 -21.40
C PRO A 174 -9.00 9.71 -20.91
N ARG A 175 -10.24 9.99 -21.36
CA ARG A 175 -11.45 9.22 -21.00
C ARG A 175 -11.36 7.74 -21.36
N ASN A 176 -10.66 7.40 -22.44
CA ASN A 176 -10.57 6.01 -22.92
C ASN A 176 -9.60 5.14 -22.11
N VAL A 177 -8.87 5.71 -21.16
CA VAL A 177 -7.96 5.01 -20.25
C VAL A 177 -8.61 4.82 -18.87
N LEU A 178 -9.69 5.54 -18.58
CA LEU A 178 -10.38 5.48 -17.29
C LEU A 178 -11.15 4.16 -17.09
N GLY A 179 -11.62 3.53 -18.17
CA GLY A 179 -12.42 2.29 -18.11
C GLY A 179 -11.71 1.14 -17.37
N PRO A 180 -10.52 0.68 -17.82
CA PRO A 180 -9.79 -0.40 -17.15
C PRO A 180 -9.44 -0.09 -15.68
N TYR A 181 -9.18 1.18 -15.37
CA TYR A 181 -8.94 1.65 -14.00
C TYR A 181 -10.17 1.45 -13.11
N ILE A 182 -11.35 1.89 -13.55
CA ILE A 182 -12.60 1.71 -12.80
C ILE A 182 -12.93 0.22 -12.65
N MET A 183 -12.78 -0.57 -13.72
CA MET A 183 -13.03 -2.01 -13.67
C MET A 183 -12.13 -2.72 -12.65
N SER A 184 -10.84 -2.36 -12.59
CA SER A 184 -9.88 -2.91 -11.63
C SER A 184 -10.26 -2.58 -10.19
N ILE A 185 -10.68 -1.35 -9.91
CA ILE A 185 -11.12 -0.94 -8.56
C ILE A 185 -12.41 -1.65 -8.15
N VAL A 186 -13.40 -1.71 -9.03
CA VAL A 186 -14.68 -2.37 -8.75
C VAL A 186 -14.43 -3.86 -8.48
N PHE A 187 -13.64 -4.53 -9.33
CA PHE A 187 -13.27 -5.92 -9.15
C PHE A 187 -12.58 -6.15 -7.79
N SER A 188 -11.57 -5.35 -7.48
CA SER A 188 -10.83 -5.48 -6.22
C SER A 188 -11.71 -5.21 -4.99
N ALA A 189 -12.59 -4.21 -5.06
CA ALA A 189 -13.55 -3.92 -4.00
C ALA A 189 -14.54 -5.08 -3.80
N THR A 190 -15.03 -5.70 -4.87
CA THR A 190 -15.93 -6.86 -4.77
C THR A 190 -15.24 -8.07 -4.14
N VAL A 191 -13.99 -8.36 -4.51
CA VAL A 191 -13.19 -9.44 -3.91
C VAL A 191 -12.94 -9.16 -2.43
N LEU A 192 -12.59 -7.92 -2.09
CA LEU A 192 -12.35 -7.49 -0.71
C LEU A 192 -13.59 -7.63 0.17
N ILE A 193 -14.76 -7.20 -0.33
CA ILE A 193 -16.05 -7.35 0.38
C ILE A 193 -16.41 -8.83 0.54
N ALA A 194 -16.25 -9.64 -0.52
CA ALA A 194 -16.55 -11.06 -0.46
C ALA A 194 -15.69 -11.77 0.60
N LEU A 195 -14.38 -11.50 0.62
CA LEU A 195 -13.46 -12.08 1.60
C LEU A 195 -13.74 -11.61 3.03
N ALA A 196 -14.11 -10.33 3.22
CA ALA A 196 -14.52 -9.80 4.52
C ALA A 196 -15.74 -10.53 5.09
N VAL A 197 -16.69 -10.90 4.23
CA VAL A 197 -17.94 -11.56 4.61
C VAL A 197 -17.74 -13.06 4.85
N THR A 198 -16.93 -13.74 4.02
CA THR A 198 -16.73 -15.20 4.14
C THR A 198 -15.84 -15.57 5.32
N SER A 199 -14.85 -14.74 5.64
CA SER A 199 -13.83 -15.04 6.64
C SER A 199 -13.59 -13.82 7.55
N PRO A 200 -14.57 -13.45 8.40
CA PRO A 200 -14.40 -12.32 9.30
C PRO A 200 -13.25 -12.58 10.28
N MET A 201 -12.43 -11.57 10.53
CA MET A 201 -11.38 -11.66 11.53
C MET A 201 -11.94 -11.50 12.94
N HIS A 202 -11.44 -12.34 13.84
CA HIS A 202 -11.81 -12.33 15.26
C HIS A 202 -10.61 -11.96 16.11
N TYR A 203 -10.79 -10.96 16.97
CA TYR A 203 -9.82 -10.61 17.99
C TYR A 203 -9.80 -11.68 19.09
N SER A 204 -8.62 -12.16 19.44
CA SER A 204 -8.42 -13.14 20.51
C SER A 204 -7.29 -12.69 21.42
N THR A 205 -7.45 -12.96 22.71
CA THR A 205 -6.38 -12.80 23.71
C THR A 205 -5.90 -14.20 24.07
N ILE A 206 -4.59 -14.41 23.95
CA ILE A 206 -3.95 -15.65 24.37
C ILE A 206 -3.18 -15.37 25.65
N ILE A 207 -3.40 -16.23 26.64
CA ILE A 207 -2.77 -16.17 27.95
C ILE A 207 -1.85 -17.38 28.06
N ASN A 208 -0.58 -17.15 28.39
CA ASN A 208 0.34 -18.23 28.68
C ASN A 208 -0.01 -18.87 30.03
N ILE A 209 -0.26 -20.19 30.03
CA ILE A 209 -0.67 -20.93 31.24
C ILE A 209 0.46 -20.94 32.28
N HIS A 210 1.72 -20.93 31.83
CA HIS A 210 2.87 -20.97 32.71
C HIS A 210 3.25 -19.60 33.29
N ASP A 211 2.88 -18.53 32.60
CA ASP A 211 3.10 -17.16 33.05
C ASP A 211 1.88 -16.30 32.68
N PRO A 212 0.90 -16.12 33.60
CA PRO A 212 -0.30 -15.34 33.32
C PRO A 212 -0.01 -13.85 33.09
N THR A 213 1.21 -13.38 33.39
CA THR A 213 1.63 -12.01 33.04
C THR A 213 2.00 -11.89 31.56
N ASP A 214 2.36 -13.01 30.93
CA ASP A 214 2.63 -13.12 29.49
C ASP A 214 1.32 -13.35 28.72
N ARG A 215 0.66 -12.23 28.42
CA ARG A 215 -0.56 -12.17 27.60
C ARG A 215 -0.26 -11.43 26.30
N TYR A 216 -0.74 -11.98 25.19
CA TYR A 216 -0.66 -11.31 23.90
C TYR A 216 -2.00 -11.35 23.17
N CYS A 217 -2.22 -10.32 22.35
CA CYS A 217 -3.47 -10.13 21.64
C CYS A 217 -3.20 -10.29 20.14
N GLN A 218 -4.03 -11.06 19.47
CA GLN A 218 -3.90 -11.30 18.04
C GLN A 218 -5.26 -11.37 17.34
N CYS A 219 -5.29 -10.92 16.09
CA CYS A 219 -6.42 -11.12 15.21
C CYS A 219 -6.28 -12.50 14.53
N THR A 220 -7.14 -13.44 14.89
CA THR A 220 -7.20 -14.77 14.26
C THR A 220 -7.81 -14.70 12.87
N GLY A 221 -7.39 -15.63 11.99
CA GLY A 221 -7.81 -15.67 10.58
C GLY A 221 -6.99 -14.77 9.64
N LEU A 222 -6.08 -13.96 10.17
CA LEU A 222 -5.23 -13.05 9.38
C LEU A 222 -4.30 -13.80 8.41
N GLU A 223 -3.74 -14.93 8.82
CA GLU A 223 -2.75 -15.69 8.05
C GLU A 223 -3.32 -16.18 6.71
N ILE A 224 -4.43 -16.93 6.75
CA ILE A 224 -5.07 -17.49 5.55
C ILE A 224 -5.54 -16.37 4.60
N LEU A 225 -6.12 -15.30 5.15
CA LEU A 225 -6.62 -14.18 4.37
C LEU A 225 -5.46 -13.42 3.69
N ASN A 226 -4.38 -13.14 4.40
CA ASN A 226 -3.21 -12.47 3.83
C ASN A 226 -2.57 -13.34 2.75
N ILE A 227 -2.35 -14.63 2.98
CA ILE A 227 -1.78 -15.54 1.97
C ILE A 227 -2.65 -15.54 0.70
N THR A 228 -3.97 -15.67 0.85
CA THR A 228 -4.91 -15.68 -0.28
C THR A 228 -4.84 -14.38 -1.07
N MET A 229 -4.85 -13.25 -0.36
CA MET A 229 -4.85 -11.93 -0.98
C MET A 229 -3.52 -11.60 -1.66
N PHE A 230 -2.37 -11.89 -1.03
CA PHE A 230 -1.07 -11.71 -1.68
C PHE A 230 -0.91 -12.64 -2.89
N THR A 231 -1.48 -13.85 -2.84
CA THR A 231 -1.52 -14.74 -4.01
C THR A 231 -2.29 -14.11 -5.16
N ILE A 232 -3.47 -13.53 -4.90
CA ILE A 232 -4.26 -12.81 -5.90
C ILE A 232 -3.47 -11.59 -6.42
N ASP A 233 -2.81 -10.86 -5.54
CA ASP A 233 -2.04 -9.68 -5.91
C ASP A 233 -0.84 -10.02 -6.80
N ILE A 234 -0.12 -11.11 -6.51
CA ILE A 234 0.94 -11.63 -7.38
C ILE A 234 0.39 -12.00 -8.76
N LEU A 235 -0.78 -12.65 -8.84
CA LEU A 235 -1.40 -12.97 -10.14
C LEU A 235 -1.73 -11.70 -10.95
N ILE A 236 -2.26 -10.66 -10.28
CA ILE A 236 -2.51 -9.36 -10.90
C ILE A 236 -1.18 -8.73 -11.34
N GLY A 237 -0.18 -8.70 -10.46
CA GLY A 237 1.16 -8.18 -10.71
C GLY A 237 1.85 -8.84 -11.91
N LEU A 238 1.74 -10.17 -12.04
CA LEU A 238 2.22 -10.92 -13.20
C LEU A 238 1.49 -10.52 -14.49
N GLY A 239 0.17 -10.31 -14.43
CA GLY A 239 -0.61 -9.77 -15.55
C GLY A 239 -0.12 -8.40 -16.00
N ILE A 240 0.15 -7.49 -15.04
CA ILE A 240 0.71 -6.16 -15.33
C ILE A 240 2.14 -6.29 -15.88
N LEU A 241 2.94 -7.21 -15.34
CA LEU A 241 4.31 -7.48 -15.78
C LEU A 241 4.37 -7.93 -17.24
N VAL A 242 3.45 -8.81 -17.67
CA VAL A 242 3.33 -9.24 -19.07
C VAL A 242 3.03 -8.05 -19.99
N LEU A 243 2.13 -7.15 -19.59
CA LEU A 243 1.85 -5.92 -20.34
C LEU A 243 3.06 -4.99 -20.38
N ALA A 244 3.73 -4.79 -19.24
CA ALA A 244 4.93 -3.96 -19.15
C ALA A 244 6.09 -4.53 -20.00
N TRP A 245 6.25 -5.86 -20.02
CA TRP A 245 7.22 -6.55 -20.85
C TRP A 245 6.98 -6.30 -22.34
N LYS A 246 5.72 -6.33 -22.78
CA LYS A 246 5.36 -6.05 -24.18
C LYS A 246 5.68 -4.61 -24.58
N VAL A 247 5.61 -3.67 -23.64
CA VAL A 247 5.87 -2.25 -23.86
C VAL A 247 7.36 -1.89 -23.78
N ARG A 248 8.21 -2.72 -23.17
CA ARG A 248 9.60 -2.37 -22.86
C ARG A 248 10.47 -1.98 -24.06
N ASN A 249 10.11 -2.42 -25.27
CA ASN A 249 10.93 -2.23 -26.48
C ASN A 249 10.60 -0.94 -27.24
N THR A 250 9.76 -0.07 -26.68
CA THR A 250 9.40 1.21 -27.32
C THR A 250 10.45 2.27 -27.01
N ASN A 251 10.80 3.10 -28.00
CA ASN A 251 11.90 4.07 -27.96
C ASN A 251 12.00 4.89 -26.65
N GLU A 252 13.24 5.22 -26.27
CA GLU A 252 13.69 5.80 -24.99
C GLU A 252 13.00 7.09 -24.53
N GLU A 253 12.26 7.78 -25.41
CA GLU A 253 11.45 8.95 -25.03
C GLU A 253 10.40 8.60 -23.95
N ILE A 254 10.09 7.31 -23.74
CA ILE A 254 9.29 6.81 -22.62
C ILE A 254 10.16 6.11 -21.57
N SER A 255 11.23 6.77 -21.11
CA SER A 255 12.11 6.29 -20.03
C SER A 255 11.36 5.94 -18.71
N GLU A 256 10.13 6.44 -18.54
CA GLU A 256 9.24 6.09 -17.42
C GLU A 256 8.78 4.62 -17.46
N SER A 257 8.66 4.01 -18.64
CA SER A 257 8.20 2.62 -18.80
C SER A 257 9.16 1.61 -18.17
N ARG A 258 10.48 1.80 -18.34
CA ARG A 258 11.50 0.95 -17.73
C ARG A 258 11.48 1.04 -16.20
N LYS A 259 11.24 2.24 -15.65
CA LYS A 259 11.11 2.44 -14.20
C LYS A 259 9.87 1.73 -13.65
N ILE A 260 8.74 1.84 -14.35
CA ILE A 260 7.51 1.13 -13.99
C ILE A 260 7.72 -0.40 -14.06
N PHE A 261 8.41 -0.89 -15.09
CA PHE A 261 8.72 -2.32 -15.22
C PHE A 261 9.57 -2.83 -14.05
N ILE A 262 10.65 -2.12 -13.69
CA ILE A 262 11.49 -2.45 -12.52
C ILE A 262 10.66 -2.42 -11.23
N LEU A 263 9.80 -1.40 -11.09
CA LEU A 263 8.94 -1.24 -9.92
C LEU A 263 7.96 -2.41 -9.76
N ILE A 264 7.36 -2.91 -10.85
CA ILE A 264 6.47 -4.08 -10.82
C ILE A 264 7.24 -5.34 -10.42
N ILE A 265 8.44 -5.57 -10.95
CA ILE A 265 9.27 -6.72 -10.57
C ILE A 265 9.60 -6.66 -9.08
N LEU A 266 10.05 -5.48 -8.59
CA LEU A 266 10.35 -5.30 -7.18
C LEU A 266 9.11 -5.53 -6.32
N GLY A 267 7.95 -5.04 -6.72
CA GLY A 267 6.67 -5.29 -6.04
C GLY A 267 6.40 -6.78 -5.89
N VAL A 268 6.38 -7.53 -6.99
CA VAL A 268 6.13 -8.98 -6.99
C VAL A 268 7.13 -9.74 -6.13
N VAL A 269 8.42 -9.36 -6.16
CA VAL A 269 9.45 -9.99 -5.30
C VAL A 269 9.18 -9.73 -3.82
N LEU A 270 8.76 -8.52 -3.45
CA LEU A 270 8.40 -8.20 -2.06
C LEU A 270 7.14 -8.95 -1.62
N ASP A 271 6.12 -9.09 -2.49
CA ASP A 271 4.91 -9.87 -2.17
C ASP A 271 5.24 -11.36 -1.94
N ILE A 272 6.14 -11.93 -2.75
CA ILE A 272 6.64 -13.30 -2.55
C ILE A 272 7.36 -13.41 -1.20
N ALA A 273 8.22 -12.44 -0.86
CA ALA A 273 8.91 -12.44 0.42
C ALA A 273 7.93 -12.42 1.61
N ILE A 274 6.87 -11.60 1.53
CA ILE A 274 5.82 -11.57 2.56
C ILE A 274 5.13 -12.93 2.70
N ILE A 275 4.77 -13.59 1.59
CA ILE A 275 4.15 -14.94 1.63
C ILE A 275 5.09 -15.95 2.30
N VAL A 276 6.37 -15.93 1.94
CA VAL A 276 7.38 -16.82 2.53
C VAL A 276 7.50 -16.57 4.04
N ASP A 277 7.55 -15.31 4.47
CA ASP A 277 7.59 -14.96 5.90
C ASP A 277 6.36 -15.47 6.66
N PHE A 278 5.15 -15.36 6.08
CA PHE A 278 3.94 -15.91 6.67
C PHE A 278 3.94 -17.45 6.71
N ALA A 279 4.45 -18.10 5.66
CA ALA A 279 4.53 -19.56 5.59
C ALA A 279 5.54 -20.15 6.60
N LEU A 280 6.60 -19.41 6.94
CA LEU A 280 7.62 -19.82 7.92
C LEU A 280 7.19 -19.55 9.38
N MET A 281 6.16 -18.73 9.59
CA MET A 281 5.67 -18.37 10.92
C MET A 281 5.29 -19.56 11.84
N PRO A 282 4.64 -20.65 11.38
CA PRO A 282 4.33 -21.80 12.24
C PRO A 282 5.58 -22.53 12.73
N GLU A 283 6.55 -22.81 11.85
CA GLU A 283 7.79 -23.54 12.22
C GLU A 283 8.63 -22.76 13.25
N ILE A 284 8.59 -21.43 13.16
CA ILE A 284 9.32 -20.55 14.07
C ILE A 284 8.74 -20.60 15.49
N LYS A 285 7.42 -20.78 15.63
CA LYS A 285 6.79 -20.90 16.96
C LYS A 285 7.34 -22.11 17.73
N ASP A 286 7.68 -23.19 17.03
CA ASP A 286 8.27 -24.38 17.64
C ASP A 286 9.76 -24.19 17.98
N ALA A 287 10.46 -23.35 17.23
CA ALA A 287 11.91 -23.12 17.36
C ALA A 287 12.30 -22.08 18.42
N GLN A 288 11.36 -21.51 19.19
CA GLN A 288 11.58 -20.43 20.15
C GLN A 288 12.27 -19.18 19.55
N ILE A 289 12.14 -18.94 18.25
CA ILE A 289 12.68 -17.73 17.62
C ILE A 289 11.79 -16.55 18.01
N ASN A 290 12.42 -15.41 18.32
CA ASN A 290 11.71 -14.19 18.74
C ASN A 290 10.70 -13.73 17.66
N PRO A 291 9.38 -13.77 17.92
CA PRO A 291 8.34 -13.38 16.94
C PRO A 291 8.42 -11.90 16.54
N PHE A 292 9.09 -11.10 17.36
CA PHE A 292 9.40 -9.71 17.07
C PHE A 292 10.26 -9.53 15.81
N LEU A 293 11.22 -10.43 15.58
CA LEU A 293 12.13 -10.32 14.44
C LEU A 293 11.36 -10.45 13.12
N ILE A 294 10.46 -11.43 13.02
CA ILE A 294 9.59 -11.62 11.84
C ILE A 294 8.69 -10.40 11.64
N THR A 295 8.05 -9.94 12.71
CA THR A 295 7.17 -8.77 12.66
C THR A 295 7.92 -7.53 12.16
N SER A 296 9.18 -7.35 12.59
CA SER A 296 10.05 -6.27 12.12
C SER A 296 10.43 -6.41 10.65
N ILE A 297 10.69 -7.63 10.16
CA ILE A 297 10.99 -7.92 8.75
C ILE A 297 9.78 -7.57 7.88
N ILE A 298 8.60 -8.13 8.19
CA ILE A 298 7.35 -7.85 7.46
C ILE A 298 7.06 -6.35 7.44
N THR A 299 7.22 -5.68 8.59
CA THR A 299 7.04 -4.22 8.70
C THR A 299 7.99 -3.46 7.78
N THR A 300 9.25 -3.86 7.70
CA THR A 300 10.25 -3.21 6.83
C THR A 300 9.93 -3.46 5.36
N ILE A 301 9.47 -4.65 5.00
CA ILE A 301 9.04 -4.97 3.63
C ILE A 301 7.85 -4.10 3.22
N LEU A 302 6.82 -3.97 4.07
CA LEU A 302 5.65 -3.12 3.81
C LEU A 302 6.05 -1.63 3.67
N VAL A 303 6.93 -1.15 4.55
CA VAL A 303 7.49 0.22 4.45
C VAL A 303 8.21 0.41 3.12
N LEU A 304 9.05 -0.54 2.71
CA LEU A 304 9.75 -0.48 1.43
C LEU A 304 8.76 -0.49 0.25
N GLN A 305 7.74 -1.35 0.29
CA GLN A 305 6.70 -1.44 -0.73
C GLN A 305 5.93 -0.10 -0.89
N SER A 306 5.67 0.61 0.21
CA SER A 306 5.04 1.93 0.17
C SER A 306 5.94 3.03 -0.43
N LEU A 307 7.25 2.98 -0.17
CA LEU A 307 8.21 4.00 -0.61
C LEU A 307 8.63 3.83 -2.06
N LEU A 308 8.72 2.59 -2.55
CA LEU A 308 9.23 2.28 -3.89
C LEU A 308 8.51 3.06 -5.01
N PRO A 309 7.15 3.09 -5.10
CA PRO A 309 6.47 3.83 -6.17
C PRO A 309 6.74 5.33 -6.13
N ILE A 310 6.78 5.91 -4.93
CA ILE A 310 7.03 7.34 -4.72
C ILE A 310 8.48 7.66 -5.09
N TRP A 311 9.42 6.83 -4.63
CA TRP A 311 10.83 6.99 -4.91
C TRP A 311 11.14 6.90 -6.40
N PHE A 312 10.58 5.92 -7.12
CA PHE A 312 10.87 5.74 -8.55
C PHE A 312 10.12 6.72 -9.47
N LEU A 313 8.91 7.18 -9.09
CA LEU A 313 8.07 8.00 -9.97
C LEU A 313 8.05 9.49 -9.61
N ILE A 314 8.20 9.85 -8.32
CA ILE A 314 8.11 11.24 -7.86
C ILE A 314 9.49 11.86 -7.65
N CYS A 315 10.44 11.16 -7.01
CA CYS A 315 11.79 11.73 -6.75
C CYS A 315 12.51 12.24 -8.01
N PRO A 316 12.53 11.52 -9.15
CA PRO A 316 13.19 12.03 -10.36
C PRO A 316 12.59 13.35 -10.85
N ARG A 317 11.28 13.54 -10.66
CA ARG A 317 10.59 14.79 -11.05
C ARG A 317 10.89 15.90 -10.07
N MET A 318 10.94 15.60 -8.77
CA MET A 318 11.37 16.54 -7.75
C MET A 318 12.78 17.06 -8.02
N TYR A 319 13.70 16.16 -8.39
CA TYR A 319 15.05 16.51 -8.82
C TYR A 319 15.04 17.42 -10.05
N CYS A 320 14.26 17.10 -11.11
CA CYS A 320 14.21 17.92 -12.32
C CYS A 320 13.66 19.33 -12.06
N VAL A 321 12.62 19.45 -11.23
CA VAL A 321 12.02 20.74 -10.86
C VAL A 321 12.98 21.58 -10.02
N TRP A 322 13.69 20.96 -9.08
CA TRP A 322 14.74 21.62 -8.30
C TRP A 322 15.90 22.08 -9.17
N TYR A 323 16.33 21.24 -10.11
CA TYR A 323 17.40 21.56 -11.05
C TYR A 323 17.05 22.76 -11.93
N GLU A 324 15.84 22.76 -12.51
CA GLU A 324 15.32 23.88 -13.30
C GLU A 324 15.27 25.18 -12.48
N TYR A 325 14.86 25.11 -11.21
CA TYR A 325 14.84 26.28 -10.32
C TYR A 325 16.25 26.82 -10.05
N LYS A 326 17.25 25.95 -9.91
CA LYS A 326 18.63 26.33 -9.59
C LYS A 326 19.42 26.83 -10.81
N HIS A 327 19.23 26.21 -11.97
CA HIS A 327 20.05 26.44 -13.16
C HIS A 327 19.32 27.25 -14.24
N GLY A 328 18.00 27.47 -14.13
CA GLY A 328 17.20 28.16 -15.13
C GLY A 328 16.95 27.36 -16.41
N HIS A 329 17.50 26.15 -16.52
CA HIS A 329 17.29 25.24 -17.64
C HIS A 329 17.18 23.80 -17.13
N LEU A 330 16.69 22.91 -17.99
CA LEU A 330 16.60 21.48 -17.69
C LEU A 330 17.94 20.77 -17.90
N PRO A 331 18.20 19.66 -17.20
CA PRO A 331 19.40 18.88 -17.44
C PRO A 331 19.40 18.37 -18.88
N GLU A 332 20.56 18.43 -19.55
CA GLU A 332 20.72 18.12 -20.98
C GLU A 332 20.28 16.69 -21.35
N SER A 333 20.25 15.78 -20.37
CA SER A 333 19.78 14.40 -20.53
C SER A 333 18.26 14.25 -20.65
N VAL A 334 17.48 15.29 -20.32
CA VAL A 334 16.01 15.25 -20.35
C VAL A 334 15.50 15.84 -21.66
N ILE A 335 15.09 14.96 -22.56
CA ILE A 335 14.40 15.33 -23.80
C ILE A 335 12.91 15.47 -23.49
N LEU A 336 12.36 16.68 -23.65
CA LEU A 336 10.93 16.95 -23.48
C LEU A 336 10.16 16.51 -24.73
N PRO A 337 9.25 15.52 -24.62
CA PRO A 337 8.41 15.13 -25.74
C PRO A 337 7.46 16.29 -26.10
N GLY A 338 7.43 16.65 -27.39
CA GLY A 338 6.52 17.68 -27.94
C GLY A 338 7.09 19.09 -28.05
N ILE A 339 8.21 19.38 -27.39
CA ILE A 339 9.02 20.58 -27.70
C ILE A 339 10.03 20.11 -28.73
N GLY A 340 9.63 20.13 -30.02
CA GLY A 340 10.54 19.80 -31.11
C GLY A 340 11.87 20.53 -30.89
N ARG A 341 13.00 19.86 -31.15
CA ARG A 341 14.31 20.53 -31.09
C ARG A 341 14.21 21.78 -31.94
N VAL A 342 14.09 22.93 -31.29
CA VAL A 342 14.39 24.20 -31.93
C VAL A 342 15.90 24.14 -32.07
N GLN A 343 16.38 23.51 -33.14
CA GLN A 343 17.73 23.80 -33.59
C GLN A 343 17.73 25.31 -33.74
N PRO A 344 18.51 26.05 -32.94
CA PRO A 344 18.75 27.43 -33.28
C PRO A 344 19.29 27.34 -34.70
N VAL A 345 18.50 27.80 -35.66
CA VAL A 345 19.02 28.03 -37.00
C VAL A 345 20.00 29.15 -36.75
N ALA A 346 21.26 28.77 -36.50
CA ALA A 346 22.37 29.69 -36.49
C ALA A 346 22.26 30.36 -37.85
N ARG A 347 21.74 31.59 -37.83
CA ARG A 347 21.57 32.40 -39.01
C ARG A 347 23.00 32.64 -39.46
N VAL A 348 23.52 31.76 -40.31
CA VAL A 348 24.79 31.95 -40.99
C VAL A 348 24.64 33.32 -41.62
N PRO A 349 25.48 34.31 -41.23
CA PRO A 349 25.42 35.62 -41.85
C PRO A 349 25.76 35.43 -43.32
N SER A 350 24.72 35.29 -44.15
CA SER A 350 24.83 35.40 -45.59
C SER A 350 25.18 36.85 -45.85
N HIS A 351 26.48 37.11 -45.99
CA HIS A 351 26.95 38.23 -46.76
C HIS A 351 26.41 38.04 -48.18
N GLU A 352 25.34 38.77 -48.50
CA GLU A 352 25.18 39.56 -49.74
C GLU A 352 23.70 39.90 -49.98
N GLY A 353 23.45 41.22 -50.10
CA GLY A 353 22.64 41.75 -51.20
C GLY A 353 21.12 41.61 -51.15
N ALA A 354 20.47 42.74 -50.89
CA ALA A 354 19.22 43.18 -51.51
C ALA A 354 17.88 42.51 -51.08
N ALA A 355 17.20 43.24 -50.18
CA ALA A 355 15.80 43.67 -50.25
C ALA A 355 14.70 42.73 -50.80
N LEU A 356 13.87 42.20 -49.89
CA LEU A 356 12.39 42.25 -50.03
C LEU A 356 11.70 41.93 -48.68
N PRO A 357 10.68 42.68 -48.24
CA PRO A 357 9.95 42.37 -47.02
C PRO A 357 8.83 41.37 -47.34
N LYS A 358 8.97 40.12 -46.91
CA LYS A 358 7.83 39.23 -46.71
C LYS A 358 7.60 39.09 -45.21
N GLN A 359 6.50 39.66 -44.74
CA GLN A 359 5.97 39.45 -43.40
C GLN A 359 5.74 37.95 -43.19
N LEU A 360 6.67 37.32 -42.49
CA LEU A 360 6.58 35.93 -42.09
C LEU A 360 5.65 35.88 -40.87
N LEU A 361 4.41 35.47 -41.08
CA LEU A 361 3.45 35.23 -40.02
C LEU A 361 4.02 34.14 -39.10
N ALA A 362 4.37 34.51 -37.87
CA ALA A 362 4.92 33.57 -36.90
C ALA A 362 3.93 32.40 -36.68
N PRO A 363 4.35 31.14 -36.83
CA PRO A 363 3.47 30.01 -36.59
C PRO A 363 3.14 29.94 -35.09
N LYS A 364 1.88 30.22 -34.74
CA LYS A 364 1.35 29.94 -33.40
C LYS A 364 1.33 28.43 -33.20
N VAL A 365 2.24 27.93 -32.36
CA VAL A 365 2.24 26.54 -31.92
C VAL A 365 1.33 26.44 -30.71
N CYS A 366 0.09 26.01 -30.93
CA CYS A 366 -0.84 25.73 -29.83
C CYS A 366 -0.74 24.24 -29.46
N LEU A 367 -0.43 23.97 -28.19
CA LEU A 367 -0.39 22.62 -27.65
C LEU A 367 -1.70 22.36 -26.91
N GLU A 368 -2.53 21.45 -27.44
CA GLU A 368 -3.74 21.01 -26.74
C GLU A 368 -3.38 19.93 -25.72
N VAL A 369 -3.48 20.27 -24.43
CA VAL A 369 -3.32 19.32 -23.32
C VAL A 369 -4.64 19.26 -22.54
N GLY A 370 -5.54 18.36 -22.96
CA GLY A 370 -6.83 18.15 -22.31
C GLY A 370 -7.93 19.09 -22.81
N LEU A 371 -8.67 19.73 -21.89
CA LEU A 371 -9.75 20.70 -22.17
C LEU A 371 -9.25 22.16 -22.24
N ALA A 372 -7.95 22.38 -22.01
CA ALA A 372 -7.33 23.70 -22.02
C ALA A 372 -6.39 23.80 -23.22
N THR A 373 -6.65 24.79 -24.08
CA THR A 373 -5.77 25.16 -25.18
C THR A 373 -4.74 26.15 -24.64
N TYR A 374 -3.46 25.75 -24.61
CA TYR A 374 -2.37 26.65 -24.26
C TYR A 374 -1.71 27.13 -25.55
N CYS A 375 -1.90 28.40 -25.88
CA CYS A 375 -1.15 29.07 -26.93
C CYS A 375 -0.17 30.03 -26.24
N THR A 376 1.11 29.68 -26.27
CA THR A 376 2.19 30.59 -25.87
C THR A 376 2.64 31.34 -27.11
N GLU A 377 2.58 32.68 -27.08
CA GLU A 377 3.28 33.49 -28.06
C GLU A 377 4.79 33.31 -27.79
N ALA A 378 5.53 32.92 -28.82
CA ALA A 378 6.98 32.89 -28.76
C ALA A 378 7.45 34.34 -28.59
N VAL A 379 7.72 34.73 -27.35
CA VAL A 379 8.44 35.96 -27.04
C VAL A 379 9.88 35.69 -27.44
N GLU A 380 10.35 36.36 -28.49
CA GLU A 380 11.76 36.35 -28.91
C GLU A 380 12.70 36.84 -27.80
#